data_AF-A0A8H9I398-F1
#
_entry.id   AF-A0A8H9I398-F1
#
_cell.length_a   1.000
_cell.length_b   1.000
_cell.length_c   1.000
_cell.angle_alpha   90.00
_cell.angle_beta   90.00
_cell.angle_gamma   90.00
#
_symmetry.space_group_name_H-M   'P 1'
#
loop_
_entity.id
_entity.type
_entity.pdbx_description
1 polymer ?
#
loop_
_entity_poly.entity_id
_entity_poly.type
_entity_poly.pdbx_seq_one_letter_code
_entity_poly.pdbx_strand_id
1 'polypeptide(L)' 'MRTAGNLGFDTWVVSDATFTFAKCDYAGTERTANEVHAMSLANLAGEYAQIVDTQGALARFTTRRGE' A
#
# COMPACT_ATOMS: atom_id res chain seq x y z
N MET A 1 -0.03 -8.12 -2.33
CA MET A 1 0.94 -7.51 -1.40
C MET A 1 1.39 -8.48 -0.33
N ARG A 2 0.55 -8.94 0.62
CA ARG A 2 0.96 -9.90 1.68
C ARG A 2 1.73 -11.12 1.19
N THR A 3 1.23 -11.82 0.17
CA THR A 3 1.94 -12.97 -0.42
C THR A 3 3.32 -12.61 -0.97
N ALA A 4 3.47 -11.43 -1.59
CA ALA A 4 4.75 -10.98 -2.11
C ALA A 4 5.75 -10.70 -0.96
N GLY A 5 5.31 -10.00 0.09
CA GLY A 5 6.12 -9.79 1.30
C GLY A 5 6.53 -11.10 1.96
N ASN A 6 5.59 -12.04 2.12
CA ASN A 6 5.86 -13.36 2.72
C ASN A 6 6.82 -14.22 1.89
N LEU A 7 6.90 -14.00 0.58
CA LEU A 7 7.84 -14.68 -0.33
C LEU A 7 9.20 -13.97 -0.41
N GLY A 8 9.41 -12.88 0.33
CA GLY A 8 10.68 -12.16 0.40
C GLY A 8 10.96 -11.20 -0.78
N PHE A 9 9.93 -10.82 -1.55
CA PHE A 9 10.10 -9.79 -2.58
C PHE A 9 10.23 -8.40 -1.94
N ASP A 10 11.10 -7.56 -2.52
CA ASP A 10 11.11 -6.11 -2.24
C ASP A 10 9.81 -5.49 -2.78
N THR A 11 8.84 -5.30 -1.88
CA THR A 11 7.45 -5.01 -2.22
C THR A 11 7.10 -3.58 -1.85
N TRP A 12 6.62 -2.80 -2.82
CA TRP A 12 6.12 -1.44 -2.60
C TRP A 12 4.64 -1.34 -2.92
N VAL A 13 3.92 -0.48 -2.18
CA VAL A 13 2.54 -0.10 -2.47
C VAL A 13 2.50 1.39 -2.75
N VAL A 14 2.01 1.77 -3.93
CA VAL A 14 1.86 3.16 -4.35
C VAL A 14 0.50 3.70 -3.87
N SER A 15 0.50 4.44 -2.76
CA SER A 15 -0.71 4.78 -2.00
C SER A 15 -1.70 5.68 -2.74
N ASP A 16 -1.20 6.55 -3.61
CA ASP A 16 -1.98 7.49 -4.44
C ASP A 16 -2.36 6.90 -5.80
N ALA A 17 -1.87 5.71 -6.14
CA ALA A 17 -2.23 4.96 -7.36
C ALA A 17 -3.08 3.71 -7.06
N THR A 18 -3.70 3.66 -5.88
CA THR A 18 -4.59 2.58 -5.45
C THR A 18 -5.84 3.16 -4.81
N PHE A 19 -6.96 2.44 -4.91
CA PHE A 19 -8.24 2.85 -4.33
C PHE A 19 -8.98 1.66 -3.75
N THR A 20 -9.99 1.94 -2.93
CA THR A 20 -10.90 0.94 -2.37
C THR A 20 -12.31 1.54 -2.20
N PHE A 21 -13.23 0.77 -1.64
CA PHE A 21 -14.61 1.16 -1.43
C PHE A 21 -14.92 1.29 0.07
N ALA A 22 -16.01 2.02 0.37
CA ALA A 22 -16.59 2.02 1.70
C ALA A 22 -17.03 0.58 2.08
N LYS A 23 -16.94 0.26 3.37
CA LYS A 23 -17.23 -1.09 3.87
C LYS A 23 -17.73 -1.04 5.31
N CYS A 24 -18.79 -1.80 5.59
CA CYS A 24 -19.21 -2.09 6.95
C CYS A 24 -18.13 -2.95 7.65
N ASP A 25 -17.61 -2.47 8.78
CA ASP A 25 -16.62 -3.22 9.55
C ASP A 25 -17.25 -4.37 10.34
N TYR A 26 -16.42 -5.13 11.06
CA TYR A 26 -16.87 -6.29 11.83
C TYR A 26 -17.89 -5.93 12.93
N ALA A 27 -17.83 -4.72 13.48
CA ALA A 27 -18.75 -4.25 14.52
C ALA A 27 -20.04 -3.64 13.92
N GLY A 28 -20.25 -3.75 12.61
CA GLY A 28 -21.39 -3.15 11.93
C GLY A 28 -21.28 -1.64 11.71
N THR A 29 -20.09 -1.06 11.89
CA THR A 29 -19.88 0.38 11.65
C THR A 29 -19.50 0.62 10.19
N GLU A 30 -20.23 1.50 9.51
CA GLU A 30 -19.87 1.93 8.16
C GLU A 30 -18.55 2.70 8.16
N ARG A 31 -17.58 2.23 7.37
CA ARG A 31 -16.30 2.90 7.14
C ARG A 31 -16.27 3.48 5.74
N THR A 32 -15.86 4.72 5.64
CA THR A 32 -15.60 5.38 4.36
C THR A 32 -14.49 4.67 3.59
N ALA A 33 -14.46 4.85 2.27
CA ALA A 33 -13.38 4.32 1.44
C ALA A 33 -11.99 4.80 1.90
N ASN A 34 -11.88 6.06 2.36
CA ASN A 34 -10.63 6.61 2.89
C ASN A 34 -10.18 5.90 4.18
N GLU A 35 -11.10 5.62 5.11
CA GLU A 35 -10.76 4.89 6.34
C GLU A 35 -10.31 3.45 6.03
N VAL A 36 -11.01 2.76 5.13
CA VAL A 36 -10.64 1.41 4.70
C VAL A 36 -9.29 1.41 3.99
N HIS A 37 -9.03 2.41 3.14
CA HIS A 37 -7.75 2.58 2.44
C HIS A 37 -6.61 2.79 3.43
N ALA A 38 -6.75 3.78 4.32
CA ALA A 38 -5.75 4.10 5.33
C ALA A 38 -5.44 2.91 6.25
N MET A 39 -6.47 2.20 6.72
CA MET A 39 -6.29 1.01 7.56
C MET A 39 -5.61 -0.14 6.79
N SER A 40 -5.93 -0.32 5.51
CA SER A 40 -5.27 -1.32 4.67
C SER A 40 -3.79 -1.01 4.45
N LEU A 41 -3.45 0.27 4.21
CA LEU A 41 -2.06 0.71 4.08
C LEU A 41 -1.29 0.52 5.38
N ALA A 42 -1.89 0.88 6.53
CA ALA A 42 -1.28 0.68 7.85
C ALA A 42 -0.98 -0.81 8.12
N ASN A 43 -1.89 -1.69 7.77
CA ASN A 43 -1.72 -3.14 7.92
C ASN A 43 -0.67 -3.76 6.98
N LEU A 44 -0.23 -3.03 5.94
CA LEU A 44 0.80 -3.47 5.00
C LEU A 44 2.17 -2.88 5.34
N ALA A 45 2.20 -1.67 5.88
CA ALA A 45 3.41 -0.90 6.12
C ALA A 45 4.38 -1.62 7.07
N GLY A 46 5.63 -1.77 6.65
CA GLY A 46 6.74 -2.30 7.46
C GLY A 46 6.76 -3.83 7.63
N GLU A 47 5.59 -4.48 7.60
CA GLU A 47 5.50 -5.94 7.70
C GLU A 47 5.50 -6.63 6.32
N TYR A 48 4.77 -6.08 5.35
CA TYR A 48 4.57 -6.73 4.04
C TYR A 48 5.06 -5.89 2.87
N ALA A 49 5.13 -4.58 3.02
CA ALA A 49 5.53 -3.67 1.96
C ALA A 49 5.99 -2.32 2.52
N GLN A 50 6.79 -1.60 1.73
CA GLN A 50 6.98 -0.17 1.90
C GLN A 50 5.84 0.59 1.23
N ILE A 51 5.24 1.55 1.95
CA ILE A 51 4.25 2.44 1.37
C ILE A 51 4.98 3.65 0.78
N VAL A 52 4.70 3.95 -0.49
CA VAL A 52 5.30 5.06 -1.25
C VAL A 52 4.21 5.79 -2.01
N ASP A 53 4.47 7.02 -2.44
CA ASP A 53 3.65 7.69 -3.44
C ASP A 53 4.22 7.49 -4.85
N THR A 54 3.47 7.92 -5.87
CA THR A 54 3.87 7.79 -7.28
C THR A 54 5.21 8.47 -7.53
N GLN A 55 5.44 9.65 -6.95
CA GLN A 55 6.69 10.39 -7.10
C GLN A 55 7.88 9.62 -6.51
N GLY A 56 7.74 9.10 -5.29
CA GLY A 56 8.75 8.29 -4.63
C GLY A 56 9.02 6.98 -5.37
N ALA A 57 8.02 6.36 -5.99
CA ALA A 57 8.23 5.18 -6.82
C ALA A 57 9.05 5.51 -8.08
N LEU A 58 8.68 6.56 -8.81
CA LEU A 58 9.40 7.00 -10.01
C LEU A 58 10.85 7.40 -9.73
N ALA A 59 11.10 8.09 -8.62
CA ALA A 59 12.47 8.45 -8.19
C ALA A 59 13.34 7.19 -8.02
N ARG A 60 12.82 6.14 -7.36
CA ARG A 60 13.57 4.89 -7.17
C ARG A 60 13.83 4.15 -8.48
N PHE A 61 12.89 4.16 -9.42
CA PHE A 61 13.08 3.53 -10.74
C PHE A 61 14.13 4.24 -11.59
N THR A 62 14.19 5.58 -11.51
CA THR A 62 15.17 6.36 -12.28
C THR A 62 16.58 6.21 -11.73
N THR A 63 16.76 6.12 -10.41
CA THR A 63 18.07 5.85 -9.78
C THR A 63 18.66 4.51 -10.21
N ARG A 64 17.84 3.44 -10.32
CA ARG A 64 18.31 2.09 -10.69
C ARG A 64 18.67 1.89 -12.17
N ARG A 65 18.36 2.86 -13.04
CA ARG A 65 18.71 2.79 -14.48
C ARG A 65 20.02 3.51 -14.81
N GLY A 66 20.62 4.19 -13.83
CA GLY A 66 21.88 4.92 -13.96
C GLY A 66 23.10 4.16 -13.40
N GLU A 67 22.89 2.95 -12.86
CA GLU A 67 23.92 1.95 -12.58
C GLU A 67 23.99 0.95 -13.74
#